data_AF-A0AA38SD77-F1
#
_entry.id   AF-A0AA38SD77-F1
#
_cell.length_a   1.000
_cell.length_b   1.000
_cell.length_c   1.000
_cell.angle_alpha   90.00
_cell.angle_beta   90.00
_cell.angle_gamma   90.00
#
_symmetry.space_group_name_H-M   'P 1'
#
loop_
_entity.id
_entity.type
_entity.pdbx_description
1 polymer ?
#
loop_
_entity_poly.entity_id
_entity_poly.type
_entity_poly.pdbx_seq_one_letter_code
_entity_poly.pdbx_strand_id
1 'polypeptide(L)'
;MATRRIVSSEKTILEKDDHIGSSPAAGEQSSIAPAVPTDVIVKLLAFTLAMIVVPIGSYYLTVNTIFRGNSTFAGATAAIMANVVLIAYVVVAMREDQSEQLESKAGEKKKDR
;
A
#
# COMPACT_ATOMS: atom_id res chain seq x y z
N MET A 1 -40.17 38.59 -58.99
CA MET A 1 -39.81 38.46 -57.57
C MET A 1 -38.65 37.50 -57.45
N ALA A 2 -37.51 37.97 -56.93
CA ALA A 2 -36.29 37.19 -56.76
C ALA A 2 -36.14 36.83 -55.28
N THR A 3 -36.06 35.53 -54.96
CA THR A 3 -35.81 35.04 -53.59
C THR A 3 -34.33 34.69 -53.47
N ARG A 4 -33.59 35.45 -52.66
CA ARG A 4 -32.20 35.13 -52.27
C ARG A 4 -32.22 33.94 -51.32
N ARG A 5 -31.42 32.92 -51.65
CA ARG A 5 -31.14 31.76 -50.80
C ARG A 5 -30.29 32.22 -49.61
N ILE A 6 -30.86 32.17 -48.40
CA ILE A 6 -30.11 32.38 -47.16
C ILE A 6 -29.22 31.15 -46.94
N VAL A 7 -27.91 31.35 -46.93
CA VAL A 7 -26.92 30.35 -46.51
C VAL A 7 -26.86 30.45 -44.98
N SER A 8 -27.58 29.58 -44.29
CA SER A 8 -27.39 29.41 -42.84
C SER A 8 -26.16 28.52 -42.62
N SER A 9 -25.10 29.11 -42.09
CA SER A 9 -23.87 28.43 -41.66
C SER A 9 -24.01 27.78 -40.27
N GLU A 10 -25.20 27.37 -39.87
CA GLU A 10 -25.37 26.62 -38.63
C GLU A 10 -25.26 25.13 -38.92
N LYS A 11 -24.02 24.62 -38.85
CA LYS A 11 -23.76 23.21 -38.61
C LYS A 11 -24.53 22.82 -37.35
N THR A 12 -25.47 21.91 -37.54
CA THR A 12 -26.31 21.31 -36.52
C THR A 12 -25.42 20.73 -35.41
N ILE A 13 -25.71 21.11 -34.16
CA ILE A 13 -25.07 20.64 -32.91
C ILE A 13 -25.30 19.13 -32.67
N LEU A 14 -25.91 18.42 -33.62
CA LEU A 14 -26.20 16.98 -33.59
C LEU A 14 -25.07 16.11 -34.19
N GLU A 15 -23.96 16.69 -34.63
CA GLU A 15 -22.77 15.94 -35.08
C GLU A 15 -21.67 15.87 -34.00
N LYS A 16 -22.01 16.18 -32.74
CA LYS A 16 -21.09 16.03 -31.59
C LYS A 16 -21.47 14.82 -30.74
N ASP A 17 -21.58 13.67 -31.39
CA ASP A 17 -21.68 12.35 -30.75
C ASP A 17 -20.41 11.49 -30.96
N ASP A 18 -19.27 12.14 -31.24
CA ASP A 18 -17.97 11.49 -31.12
C ASP A 18 -17.49 11.57 -29.67
N HIS A 19 -17.64 10.43 -28.98
CA HIS A 19 -17.03 10.05 -27.71
C HIS A 19 -17.76 10.44 -26.41
N ILE A 20 -19.04 10.12 -26.30
CA ILE A 20 -19.63 9.79 -25.00
C ILE A 20 -19.51 8.28 -24.80
N GLY A 21 -18.63 7.90 -23.88
CA GLY A 21 -18.57 6.55 -23.32
C GLY A 21 -17.89 5.54 -24.22
N SER A 22 -16.56 5.50 -24.16
CA SER A 22 -15.86 4.22 -24.23
C SER A 22 -16.33 3.38 -23.04
N SER A 23 -17.52 2.78 -23.16
CA SER A 23 -17.87 1.62 -22.37
C SER A 23 -16.78 0.59 -22.66
N PRO A 24 -16.10 0.00 -21.65
CA PRO A 24 -15.08 -0.98 -21.92
C PRO A 24 -15.73 -2.07 -22.76
N ALA A 25 -15.13 -2.39 -23.91
CA ALA A 25 -15.58 -3.54 -24.69
C ALA A 25 -15.67 -4.74 -23.74
N ALA A 26 -16.73 -5.54 -23.85
CA ALA A 26 -17.08 -6.64 -22.94
C ALA A 26 -16.05 -7.79 -22.84
N GLY A 27 -14.79 -7.55 -23.22
CA GLY A 27 -13.63 -8.42 -23.07
C GLY A 27 -12.39 -7.74 -22.48
N GLU A 28 -12.46 -6.47 -22.07
CA GLU A 28 -11.35 -5.80 -21.38
C GLU A 28 -11.35 -6.27 -19.92
N GLN A 29 -10.66 -7.39 -19.69
CA GLN A 29 -10.52 -7.98 -18.36
C GLN A 29 -9.99 -6.93 -17.41
N SER A 30 -10.78 -6.61 -16.39
CA SER A 30 -10.33 -5.73 -15.31
C SER A 30 -9.04 -6.30 -14.76
N SER A 31 -7.99 -5.47 -14.68
CA SER A 31 -6.74 -5.89 -14.07
C SER A 31 -7.01 -6.22 -12.59
N ILE A 32 -7.07 -7.51 -12.26
CA ILE A 32 -7.19 -8.04 -10.89
C ILE A 32 -5.79 -8.27 -10.29
N ALA A 33 -4.73 -7.89 -11.02
CA ALA A 33 -3.38 -7.93 -10.47
C ALA A 33 -3.35 -7.04 -9.21
N PRO A 34 -2.83 -7.54 -8.07
CA PRO A 34 -2.78 -6.77 -6.83
C PRO A 34 -2.09 -5.42 -7.09
N ALA A 35 -2.82 -4.33 -6.86
CA ALA A 35 -2.28 -2.97 -7.04
C ALA A 35 -1.17 -2.64 -6.02
N VAL A 36 -1.00 -3.48 -4.99
CA VAL A 36 0.04 -3.35 -3.96
C VAL A 36 1.15 -4.37 -4.20
N PRO A 37 2.44 -3.95 -4.16
CA PRO A 37 3.57 -4.86 -4.31
C PRO A 37 3.53 -6.01 -3.30
N THR A 38 3.86 -7.23 -3.76
CA THR A 38 3.88 -8.44 -2.92
C THR A 38 4.81 -8.33 -1.72
N ASP A 39 5.90 -7.60 -1.88
CA ASP A 39 6.88 -7.35 -0.81
C ASP A 39 6.27 -6.58 0.37
N VAL A 40 5.40 -5.60 0.08
CA VAL A 40 4.62 -4.87 1.12
C VAL A 40 3.66 -5.82 1.83
N ILE A 41 2.98 -6.71 1.09
CA ILE A 41 2.04 -7.69 1.69
C ILE A 41 2.77 -8.58 2.70
N VAL A 42 3.94 -9.09 2.35
CA VAL A 42 4.74 -9.96 3.23
C VAL A 42 5.16 -9.21 4.50
N LYS A 43 5.55 -7.93 4.39
CA LYS A 43 5.93 -7.09 5.52
C LYS A 43 4.76 -6.82 6.45
N LEU A 44 3.60 -6.46 5.91
CA LEU A 44 2.38 -6.27 6.71
C LEU A 44 2.00 -7.56 7.46
N LEU A 45 2.08 -8.72 6.79
CA LEU A 45 1.85 -10.02 7.44
C LEU A 45 2.87 -10.34 8.52
N ALA A 46 4.16 -10.09 8.28
CA ALA A 46 5.21 -10.33 9.27
C ALA A 46 5.02 -9.46 10.52
N PHE A 47 4.69 -8.18 10.35
CA PHE A 47 4.50 -7.27 11.48
C PHE A 47 3.24 -7.55 12.28
N THR A 48 2.13 -7.87 11.60
CA THR A 48 0.90 -8.29 12.27
C THR A 48 1.12 -9.56 13.10
N LEU A 49 1.82 -10.55 12.54
CA LEU A 49 2.19 -11.76 13.29
C LEU A 49 3.13 -11.42 14.46
N ALA A 50 4.14 -10.58 14.25
CA ALA A 50 5.07 -10.18 15.30
C ALA A 50 4.35 -9.48 16.47
N MET A 51 3.38 -8.62 16.18
CA MET A 51 2.59 -7.91 17.20
C MET A 51 1.79 -8.86 18.11
N ILE A 52 1.42 -10.03 17.61
CA ILE A 52 0.69 -11.05 18.37
C ILE A 52 1.69 -11.98 19.07
N VAL A 53 2.64 -12.54 18.31
CA VAL A 53 3.52 -13.60 18.79
C VAL A 53 4.56 -13.09 19.78
N VAL A 54 5.13 -11.90 19.59
CA VAL A 54 6.20 -11.40 20.46
C VAL A 54 5.70 -11.03 21.86
N PRO A 55 4.63 -10.24 22.06
CA PRO A 55 4.14 -9.92 23.40
C PRO A 55 3.55 -11.15 24.11
N ILE A 56 2.76 -11.97 23.39
CA ILE A 56 2.17 -13.19 23.97
C ILE A 56 3.25 -14.22 24.28
N GLY A 57 4.18 -14.44 23.36
CA GLY A 57 5.33 -15.32 23.55
C GLY A 57 6.17 -14.87 24.72
N SER A 58 6.46 -13.57 24.85
CA SER A 58 7.19 -13.03 25.99
C SER A 58 6.45 -13.25 27.31
N TYR A 59 5.11 -13.12 27.34
CA TYR A 59 4.33 -13.42 28.55
C TYR A 59 4.51 -14.87 28.98
N TYR A 60 4.24 -15.83 28.09
CA TYR A 60 4.29 -17.26 28.43
C TYR A 60 5.71 -17.76 28.68
N LEU A 61 6.70 -17.18 27.99
CA LEU A 61 8.10 -17.49 28.24
C LEU A 61 8.49 -16.99 29.64
N THR A 62 8.17 -15.75 30.00
CA THR A 62 8.63 -15.17 31.28
C THR A 62 7.84 -15.60 32.50
N VAL A 63 6.54 -15.89 32.37
CA VAL A 63 5.67 -16.22 33.52
C VAL A 63 6.18 -17.42 34.32
N ASN A 64 6.64 -18.48 33.66
CA ASN A 64 7.08 -19.70 34.34
C ASN A 64 8.60 -19.82 34.49
N THR A 65 9.39 -19.18 33.61
CA THR A 65 10.85 -19.30 33.64
C THR A 65 11.53 -18.28 34.56
N ILE A 66 10.99 -17.06 34.64
CA ILE A 66 11.63 -15.94 35.34
C ILE A 66 10.82 -15.55 36.59
N PHE A 67 9.50 -15.49 36.47
CA PHE A 67 8.63 -14.95 37.53
C PHE A 67 7.89 -16.01 38.35
N ARG A 68 8.18 -17.31 38.17
CA ARG A 68 7.64 -18.45 38.96
C ARG A 68 6.11 -18.43 39.14
N GLY A 69 5.38 -18.01 38.11
CA GLY A 69 3.93 -17.95 38.10
C GLY A 69 3.34 -16.56 38.41
N ASN A 70 4.14 -15.52 38.65
CA ASN A 70 3.62 -14.17 38.86
C ASN A 70 3.23 -13.51 37.53
N SER A 71 1.94 -13.58 37.22
CA SER A 71 1.33 -13.05 36.00
C SER A 71 1.39 -11.53 35.89
N THR A 72 1.49 -10.78 37.01
CA THR A 72 1.61 -9.32 36.98
C THR A 72 2.94 -8.87 36.39
N PHE A 73 4.06 -9.45 36.84
CA PHE A 73 5.38 -9.11 36.32
C PHE A 73 5.60 -9.64 34.90
N ALA A 74 5.07 -10.81 34.57
CA ALA A 74 5.08 -11.34 33.22
C ALA A 74 4.26 -10.46 32.25
N GLY A 75 3.08 -10.00 32.70
CA GLY A 75 2.23 -9.07 31.96
C GLY A 75 2.89 -7.71 31.73
N ALA A 76 3.54 -7.15 32.77
CA ALA A 76 4.32 -5.92 32.64
C ALA A 76 5.46 -6.06 31.62
N THR A 77 6.16 -7.20 31.64
CA THR A 77 7.22 -7.50 30.66
C THR A 77 6.66 -7.60 29.24
N ALA A 78 5.50 -8.24 29.05
CA ALA A 78 4.84 -8.32 27.76
C ALA A 78 4.43 -6.93 27.22
N ALA A 79 3.94 -6.04 28.09
CA ALA A 79 3.63 -4.66 27.72
C ALA A 79 4.88 -3.87 27.30
N ILE A 80 6.01 -4.07 27.98
CA ILE A 80 7.29 -3.48 27.57
C ILE A 80 7.70 -4.03 26.20
N MET A 81 7.60 -5.34 25.98
CA MET A 81 7.94 -5.97 24.70
C MET A 81 7.05 -5.49 23.55
N ALA A 82 5.78 -5.18 23.78
CA ALA A 82 4.93 -4.57 22.76
C ALA A 82 5.46 -3.21 22.28
N ASN A 83 5.98 -2.38 23.18
CA ASN A 83 6.62 -1.11 22.83
C ASN A 83 7.94 -1.31 22.08
N VAL A 84 8.71 -2.35 22.44
CA VAL A 84 9.92 -2.73 21.70
C VAL A 84 9.59 -3.12 20.26
N VAL A 85 8.51 -3.89 20.03
CA VAL A 85 8.03 -4.26 18.69
C VAL A 85 7.66 -3.01 17.88
N LEU A 86 6.98 -2.04 18.50
CA LEU A 86 6.67 -0.75 17.85
C LEU A 86 7.94 -0.02 17.40
N ILE A 87 8.94 0.10 18.29
CA ILE A 87 10.21 0.77 17.94
C ILE A 87 10.93 0.00 16.82
N ALA A 88 10.96 -1.33 16.90
CA ALA A 88 11.55 -2.17 15.87
C ALA A 88 10.86 -1.98 14.51
N TYR A 89 9.52 -1.87 14.48
CA TYR A 89 8.76 -1.55 13.27
C TYR A 89 9.22 -0.22 12.66
N VAL A 90 9.34 0.83 13.47
CA VAL A 90 9.80 2.15 13.00
C VAL A 90 11.22 2.07 12.44
N VAL A 91 12.13 1.37 13.12
CA VAL A 91 13.51 1.20 12.66
C VAL A 91 13.57 0.45 11.33
N VAL A 92 12.81 -0.63 11.18
CA VAL A 92 12.76 -1.39 9.92
C VAL A 92 12.20 -0.52 8.80
N ALA A 93 11.10 0.19 9.06
CA ALA A 93 10.51 1.12 8.08
C ALA A 93 11.51 2.19 7.62
N MET A 94 12.30 2.77 8.54
CA MET A 94 13.35 3.74 8.17
C MET A 94 14.49 3.13 7.35
N ARG A 95 14.89 1.90 7.64
CA ARG A 95 15.97 1.21 6.88
C ARG A 95 15.52 0.83 5.47
N GLU A 96 14.26 0.48 5.37
CA GLU A 96 13.62 0.13 4.11
C GLU A 96 13.45 1.35 3.20
N ASP A 97 12.97 2.45 3.76
CA ASP A 97 12.87 3.74 3.06
C ASP A 97 14.25 4.20 2.52
N GLN A 98 15.32 4.04 3.30
CA GLN A 98 16.67 4.35 2.82
C GLN A 98 17.14 3.45 1.68
N SER A 99 16.75 2.17 1.68
CA SER A 99 17.17 1.22 0.66
C SER A 99 16.50 1.51 -0.70
N GLU A 100 15.20 1.81 -0.70
CA GLU A 100 14.49 2.25 -1.91
C GLU A 100 15.05 3.58 -2.46
N GLN A 101 15.42 4.50 -1.58
CA GLN A 101 16.04 5.77 -1.98
C GLN A 101 17.45 5.60 -2.59
N LEU A 102 18.18 4.54 -2.25
CA LEU A 102 19.49 4.25 -2.82
C LEU A 102 19.36 3.54 -4.18
N GLU A 103 18.41 2.61 -4.31
CA GLU A 103 18.15 1.90 -5.58
C GLU A 103 17.60 2.83 -6.66
N SER A 104 16.68 3.73 -6.31
CA SER A 104 16.17 4.76 -7.22
C SER A 104 17.29 5.68 -7.76
N LYS A 105 18.17 6.16 -6.87
CA LYS A 105 19.32 7.00 -7.23
C LYS A 105 20.36 6.26 -8.09
N ALA A 106 20.53 4.95 -7.90
CA ALA A 106 21.42 4.13 -8.72
C ALA A 106 20.83 3.83 -10.11
N GLY A 107 19.51 3.67 -10.21
CA GLY A 107 18.79 3.49 -11.47
C GLY A 107 18.82 4.73 -12.37
N GLU A 108 18.63 5.93 -11.80
CA GLU A 108 18.72 7.20 -12.54
C GLU A 108 20.13 7.45 -13.09
N LYS A 109 21.20 7.22 -12.31
CA LYS A 109 22.59 7.40 -12.77
C LYS A 109 23.01 6.49 -13.92
N LYS A 110 22.34 5.34 -14.10
CA LYS A 110 22.59 4.42 -15.22
C LYS A 110 21.83 4.79 -16.49
N LYS A 111 20.79 5.62 -16.38
CA LYS A 111 19.97 6.06 -17.52
C LYS A 111 20.52 7.35 -18.16
N ASP A 112 21.31 8.12 -17.41
CA ASP A 112 21.97 9.36 -17.84
C ASP A 112 23.34 9.14 -18.50
N ARG A 113 23.81 7.89 -18.65
CA ARG A 113 25.12 7.54 -19.21
C ARG A 113 25.00 6.58 -20.37
#